data_AF-A0A7X9AX15-F1
#
_entry.id   AF-A0A7X9AX15-F1
#
_cell.length_a   1.000
_cell.length_b   1.000
_cell.length_c   1.000
_cell.angle_alpha   90.00
_cell.angle_beta   90.00
_cell.angle_gamma   90.00
#
_symmetry.space_group_name_H-M   'P 1'
#
loop_
_entity.id
_entity.type
_entity.pdbx_description
1 polymer ?
#
loop_
_entity_poly.entity_id
_entity_poly.type
_entity_poly.pdbx_seq_one_letter_code
_entity_poly.pdbx_strand_id
1 'polypeptide(L)'
;MFWKSLILFSVWLPTVLLHAQLLVKEQGVERDGKKVLQELVPAWENAGVQLQDGLYTYTPSTTSGSIIYPQRLVIDHTRDYMLSGEFKAVADQDRFLLGVIQYNERGKVIYDLNINRRQNTLTVLSETYTGGSDRIVVEDASNWKPGARIAIAPAEDNSDLPCFDLAGSVRKLEQHEGNWSVYLENPLKTDIASGTKVCLHVPTTSHFYVCATKAPSNFEHFGGKINWWPGAKTFKIILISRKPLEFKNLKLEIMEGDK
;
A
#
# COMPACT_ATOMS: atom_id res chain seq x y z
N MET A 1 -23.04 -6.86 -51.86
CA MET A 1 -22.96 -8.34 -51.79
C MET A 1 -21.50 -8.69 -51.52
N PHE A 2 -21.10 -8.89 -50.25
CA PHE A 2 -20.98 -10.21 -49.57
C PHE A 2 -20.15 -11.19 -50.44
N TRP A 3 -18.97 -11.69 -50.09
CA TRP A 3 -18.41 -12.18 -48.81
C TRP A 3 -16.87 -11.99 -48.77
N LYS A 4 -16.29 -11.80 -47.58
CA LYS A 4 -14.87 -12.08 -47.28
C LYS A 4 -14.81 -13.31 -46.36
N SER A 5 -14.01 -14.29 -46.77
CA SER A 5 -13.84 -15.58 -46.09
C SER A 5 -13.17 -15.42 -44.72
N LEU A 6 -13.74 -16.10 -43.74
CA LEU A 6 -13.25 -16.27 -42.37
C LEU A 6 -12.31 -17.50 -42.35
N ILE A 7 -11.07 -17.35 -41.86
CA ILE A 7 -10.20 -18.49 -41.57
C ILE A 7 -10.32 -18.78 -40.07
N LEU A 8 -10.92 -19.93 -39.72
CA LEU A 8 -10.91 -20.50 -38.38
C LEU A 8 -9.63 -21.32 -38.19
N PHE A 9 -8.83 -21.00 -37.18
CA PHE A 9 -7.92 -21.96 -36.55
C PHE A 9 -8.54 -22.41 -35.24
N SER A 10 -9.01 -23.66 -35.19
CA SER A 10 -9.39 -24.34 -33.97
C SER A 10 -8.16 -24.97 -33.33
N VAL A 11 -7.67 -24.38 -32.24
CA VAL A 11 -6.75 -25.06 -31.32
C VAL A 11 -7.54 -25.47 -30.09
N TRP A 12 -7.62 -26.78 -29.89
CA TRP A 12 -8.24 -27.42 -28.74
C TRP A 12 -7.27 -27.34 -27.56
N LEU A 13 -7.69 -26.73 -26.45
CA LEU A 13 -6.98 -26.77 -25.16
C LEU A 13 -8.01 -27.04 -24.05
N PRO A 14 -7.75 -28.01 -23.15
CA PRO A 14 -8.68 -28.34 -22.07
C PRO A 14 -8.45 -27.44 -20.85
N THR A 15 -9.49 -27.37 -20.02
CA THR A 15 -9.51 -26.93 -18.61
C THR A 15 -9.73 -25.44 -18.37
N VAL A 16 -10.84 -25.18 -17.69
CA VAL A 16 -11.37 -23.90 -17.22
C VAL A 16 -10.33 -23.18 -16.34
N LEU A 17 -9.66 -22.17 -16.89
CA LEU A 17 -9.14 -21.04 -16.13
C LEU A 17 -10.03 -19.85 -16.47
N LEU A 18 -11.00 -19.56 -15.60
CA LEU A 18 -11.81 -18.34 -15.70
C LEU A 18 -10.86 -17.16 -15.48
N HIS A 19 -10.39 -16.59 -16.59
CA HIS A 19 -9.56 -15.39 -16.59
C HIS A 19 -10.43 -14.24 -16.05
N ALA A 20 -10.10 -13.70 -14.88
CA ALA A 20 -10.58 -12.38 -14.49
C ALA A 20 -10.13 -11.39 -15.57
N GLN A 21 -11.04 -11.04 -16.48
CA GLN A 21 -10.75 -10.13 -17.58
C GLN A 21 -10.73 -8.71 -17.03
N LEU A 22 -9.56 -8.07 -17.06
CA LEU A 22 -9.48 -6.61 -17.05
C LEU A 22 -10.17 -6.11 -18.31
N LEU A 23 -11.36 -5.54 -18.17
CA LEU A 23 -11.99 -4.78 -19.25
C LEU A 23 -11.20 -3.48 -19.41
N VAL A 24 -10.24 -3.49 -20.34
CA VAL A 24 -9.52 -2.31 -20.78
C VAL A 24 -10.42 -1.54 -21.74
N LYS A 25 -10.90 -0.38 -21.33
CA LYS A 25 -11.47 0.60 -22.28
C LYS A 25 -10.40 1.65 -22.54
N GLU A 26 -9.90 1.70 -23.78
CA GLU A 26 -9.17 2.88 -24.26
C GLU A 26 -10.18 4.03 -24.33
N GLN A 27 -9.90 5.13 -23.64
CA GLN A 27 -10.72 6.32 -23.72
C GLN A 27 -9.85 7.51 -24.11
N GLY A 28 -10.48 8.56 -24.63
CA GLY A 28 -9.85 9.86 -24.91
C GLY A 28 -10.59 10.97 -24.16
N VAL A 29 -11.20 10.62 -23.03
CA VAL A 29 -12.02 11.51 -22.21
C VAL A 29 -11.09 12.30 -21.31
N GLU A 30 -11.35 13.60 -21.19
CA GLU A 30 -10.66 14.45 -20.21
C GLU A 30 -11.33 14.35 -18.84
N ARG A 31 -10.51 14.18 -17.79
CA ARG A 31 -10.90 14.27 -16.38
C ARG A 31 -9.84 15.04 -15.61
N ASP A 32 -10.25 15.99 -14.78
CA ASP A 32 -9.36 16.88 -14.03
C ASP A 32 -8.28 17.53 -14.92
N GLY A 33 -8.65 17.88 -16.16
CA GLY A 33 -7.74 18.46 -17.15
C GLY A 33 -6.71 17.49 -17.75
N LYS A 34 -6.85 16.17 -17.53
CA LYS A 34 -5.96 15.13 -18.05
C LYS A 34 -6.71 14.13 -18.90
N LYS A 35 -6.05 13.65 -19.95
CA LYS A 35 -6.58 12.58 -20.80
C LYS A 35 -6.49 11.24 -20.05
N VAL A 36 -7.63 10.58 -19.88
CA VAL A 36 -7.69 9.16 -19.47
C VAL A 36 -7.22 8.33 -20.65
N LEU A 37 -6.16 7.54 -20.47
CA LEU A 37 -5.59 6.67 -21.49
C LEU A 37 -6.19 5.26 -21.43
N GLN A 38 -6.44 4.79 -20.21
CA GLN A 38 -6.93 3.45 -19.94
C GLN A 38 -7.82 3.47 -18.70
N GLU A 39 -8.99 2.84 -18.81
CA GLU A 39 -9.87 2.55 -17.69
C GLU A 39 -9.85 1.04 -17.40
N LEU A 40 -9.67 0.70 -16.12
CA LEU A 40 -9.70 -0.66 -15.60
C LEU A 40 -10.83 -0.80 -14.59
N VAL A 41 -11.75 -1.72 -14.83
CA VAL A 41 -12.83 -2.07 -13.89
C VAL A 41 -12.43 -3.34 -13.15
N PRO A 42 -12.12 -3.28 -11.84
CA PRO A 42 -11.72 -4.46 -11.11
C PRO A 42 -12.91 -5.40 -10.94
N ALA A 43 -12.83 -6.60 -11.53
CA ALA A 43 -13.80 -7.67 -11.29
C ALA A 43 -13.52 -8.33 -9.93
N TRP A 44 -14.36 -8.05 -8.94
CA TRP A 44 -14.25 -8.63 -7.60
C TRP A 44 -15.01 -9.95 -7.54
N GLU A 45 -14.30 -11.06 -7.70
CA GLU A 45 -14.84 -12.39 -7.47
C GLU A 45 -14.18 -12.97 -6.21
N ASN A 46 -14.85 -12.82 -5.07
CA ASN A 46 -14.44 -13.48 -3.83
C ASN A 46 -15.66 -13.75 -2.93
N ALA A 47 -15.51 -14.64 -1.95
CA ALA A 47 -16.61 -15.08 -1.09
C ALA A 47 -17.27 -13.96 -0.25
N GLY A 48 -16.64 -12.79 -0.14
CA GLY A 48 -17.16 -11.65 0.61
C GLY A 48 -17.90 -10.62 -0.24
N VAL A 49 -17.90 -10.76 -1.57
CA VAL A 49 -18.48 -9.79 -2.50
C VAL A 49 -19.46 -10.49 -3.43
N GLN A 50 -20.69 -9.99 -3.44
CA GLN A 50 -21.73 -10.43 -4.36
C GLN A 50 -21.94 -9.36 -5.42
N LEU A 51 -22.06 -9.76 -6.69
CA LEU A 51 -22.39 -8.86 -7.80
C LEU A 51 -23.79 -9.19 -8.30
N GLN A 52 -24.70 -8.21 -8.26
CA GLN A 52 -26.04 -8.32 -8.82
C GLN A 52 -26.37 -7.03 -9.58
N ASP A 53 -26.77 -7.15 -10.84
CA ASP A 53 -27.19 -6.01 -11.68
C ASP A 53 -26.20 -4.83 -11.72
N GLY A 54 -24.89 -5.12 -11.69
CA GLY A 54 -23.82 -4.11 -11.70
C GLY A 54 -23.55 -3.45 -10.34
N LEU A 55 -24.22 -3.90 -9.27
CA LEU A 55 -24.01 -3.48 -7.91
C LEU A 55 -23.21 -4.55 -7.14
N TYR A 56 -22.11 -4.15 -6.53
CA TYR A 56 -21.36 -4.99 -5.62
C TYR A 56 -21.85 -4.78 -4.19
N THR A 57 -22.12 -5.88 -3.48
CA THR A 57 -22.39 -5.90 -2.04
C THR A 57 -21.26 -6.63 -1.34
N TYR A 58 -20.49 -5.90 -0.55
CA TYR A 58 -19.45 -6.44 0.30
C TYR A 58 -20.00 -6.71 1.71
N THR A 59 -19.83 -7.93 2.19
CA THR A 59 -20.17 -8.33 3.57
C THR A 59 -18.90 -8.82 4.27
N PRO A 60 -18.39 -8.10 5.30
CA PRO A 60 -17.18 -8.49 5.99
C PRO A 60 -17.39 -9.79 6.79
N SER A 61 -16.48 -10.75 6.62
CA SER A 61 -16.53 -12.04 7.35
C SER A 61 -16.06 -11.94 8.81
N THR A 62 -15.37 -10.86 9.17
CA THR A 62 -14.84 -10.60 10.52
C THR A 62 -14.85 -9.11 10.85
N THR A 63 -14.62 -8.75 12.11
CA THR A 63 -14.58 -7.37 12.63
C THR A 63 -13.55 -6.44 11.94
N SER A 64 -12.64 -6.97 11.12
CA SER A 64 -11.67 -6.21 10.32
C SER A 64 -11.58 -6.74 8.90
N GLY A 65 -12.74 -6.87 8.24
CA GLY A 65 -12.81 -7.37 6.88
C GLY A 65 -12.11 -6.44 5.88
N SER A 66 -11.32 -7.04 4.99
CA SER A 66 -10.77 -6.38 3.81
C SER A 66 -11.00 -7.26 2.58
N ILE A 67 -11.18 -6.62 1.43
CA ILE A 67 -11.14 -7.27 0.13
C ILE A 67 -9.96 -6.71 -0.65
N ILE A 68 -9.18 -7.61 -1.22
CA ILE A 68 -8.00 -7.29 -2.02
C ILE A 68 -8.23 -7.81 -3.42
N TYR A 69 -8.02 -6.95 -4.40
CA TYR A 69 -8.15 -7.33 -5.80
C TYR A 69 -7.11 -8.43 -6.10
N PRO A 70 -7.51 -9.59 -6.64
CA PRO A 70 -6.63 -10.76 -6.70
C PRO A 70 -5.42 -10.51 -7.61
N GLN A 71 -5.59 -9.75 -8.68
CA GLN A 71 -4.53 -9.46 -9.64
C GLN A 71 -3.62 -8.33 -9.15
N ARG A 72 -2.33 -8.54 -9.35
CA ARG A 72 -1.28 -7.55 -9.11
C ARG A 72 -1.01 -6.81 -10.42
N LEU A 73 -1.08 -5.48 -10.36
CA LEU A 73 -0.89 -4.59 -11.51
C LEU A 73 0.51 -3.99 -11.49
N VAL A 74 1.08 -3.74 -12.67
CA VAL A 74 2.38 -3.06 -12.84
C VAL A 74 2.18 -1.55 -12.76
N ILE A 75 3.12 -0.86 -12.13
CA ILE A 75 3.15 0.61 -12.06
C ILE A 75 3.94 1.15 -13.25
N ASP A 76 3.31 1.97 -14.08
CA ASP A 76 3.99 2.87 -15.00
C ASP A 76 4.24 4.21 -14.29
N HIS A 77 5.48 4.45 -13.89
CA HIS A 77 5.87 5.66 -13.15
C HIS A 77 5.82 6.94 -14.01
N THR A 78 5.55 6.82 -15.30
CA THR A 78 5.35 7.98 -16.21
C THR A 78 3.90 8.43 -16.30
N ARG A 79 2.99 7.76 -15.58
CA ARG A 79 1.55 7.97 -15.65
C ARG A 79 0.98 8.31 -14.28
N ASP A 80 -0.12 9.04 -14.30
CA ASP A 80 -0.94 9.28 -13.12
C ASP A 80 -2.07 8.27 -13.03
N TYR A 81 -2.42 7.90 -11.81
CA TYR A 81 -3.46 6.92 -11.54
C TYR A 81 -4.52 7.52 -10.61
N MET A 82 -5.79 7.36 -10.98
CA MET A 82 -6.95 7.76 -10.19
C MET A 82 -7.77 6.51 -9.85
N LEU A 83 -8.00 6.27 -8.57
CA LEU A 83 -8.87 5.18 -8.11
C LEU A 83 -10.14 5.81 -7.56
N SER A 84 -11.31 5.43 -8.11
CA SER A 84 -12.58 6.02 -7.73
C SER A 84 -13.76 5.04 -7.87
N GLY A 85 -14.86 5.33 -7.19
CA GLY A 85 -16.11 4.57 -7.27
C GLY A 85 -17.25 5.26 -6.54
N GLU A 86 -18.44 4.69 -6.62
CA GLU A 86 -19.61 5.13 -5.85
C GLU A 86 -19.87 4.15 -4.71
N PHE A 87 -20.08 4.66 -3.49
CA PHE A 87 -20.19 3.85 -2.28
C PHE A 87 -21.42 4.22 -1.47
N LYS A 88 -22.01 3.24 -0.78
CA LYS A 88 -23.16 3.40 0.12
C LYS A 88 -23.07 2.39 1.27
N ALA A 89 -23.42 2.80 2.49
CA ALA A 89 -23.64 1.88 3.59
C ALA A 89 -24.92 1.05 3.35
N VAL A 90 -24.90 -0.24 3.73
CA VAL A 90 -26.11 -1.10 3.63
C VAL A 90 -27.08 -0.82 4.78
N ALA A 91 -26.55 -0.60 5.99
CA ALA A 91 -27.32 -0.29 7.18
C ALA A 91 -26.56 0.67 8.09
N ASP A 92 -25.66 0.15 8.93
CA ASP A 92 -24.84 0.96 9.81
C ASP A 92 -23.73 1.67 9.02
N GLN A 93 -23.68 2.99 9.12
CA GLN A 93 -22.57 3.75 8.59
C GLN A 93 -21.33 3.59 9.49
N ASP A 94 -20.25 3.08 8.93
CA ASP A 94 -18.93 3.04 9.57
C ASP A 94 -17.88 3.55 8.58
N ARG A 95 -16.63 3.69 9.04
CA ARG A 95 -15.51 4.06 8.20
C ARG A 95 -15.22 2.95 7.20
N PHE A 96 -15.04 3.34 5.93
CA PHE A 96 -14.43 2.50 4.92
C PHE A 96 -13.13 3.15 4.42
N LEU A 97 -12.26 2.34 3.84
CA LEU A 97 -11.00 2.78 3.25
C LEU A 97 -10.86 2.19 1.85
N LEU A 98 -10.56 3.03 0.88
CA LEU A 98 -10.22 2.65 -0.50
C LEU A 98 -8.78 3.02 -0.76
N GLY A 99 -7.99 2.09 -1.31
CA GLY A 99 -6.57 2.32 -1.49
C GLY A 99 -5.85 1.24 -2.27
N VAL A 100 -4.53 1.20 -2.08
CA VAL A 100 -3.65 0.22 -2.72
C VAL A 100 -2.63 -0.36 -1.73
N ILE A 101 -2.32 -1.64 -1.92
CA ILE A 101 -1.15 -2.29 -1.33
C ILE A 101 -0.03 -2.22 -2.37
N GLN A 102 1.11 -1.64 -2.01
CA GLN A 102 2.25 -1.45 -2.90
C GLN A 102 3.33 -2.49 -2.60
N TYR A 103 4.00 -2.97 -3.64
CA TYR A 103 5.04 -3.99 -3.55
C TYR A 103 6.30 -3.54 -4.26
N ASN A 104 7.46 -3.89 -3.69
CA ASN A 104 8.75 -3.68 -4.35
C ASN A 104 8.97 -4.68 -5.50
N GLU A 105 10.12 -4.59 -6.16
CA GLU A 105 10.53 -5.48 -7.25
C GLU A 105 10.53 -6.97 -6.87
N ARG A 106 10.84 -7.28 -5.61
CA ARG A 106 10.85 -8.65 -5.07
C ARG A 106 9.46 -9.14 -4.65
N GLY A 107 8.40 -8.36 -4.90
CA GLY A 107 7.04 -8.68 -4.50
C GLY A 107 6.77 -8.58 -2.99
N LYS A 108 7.66 -7.94 -2.22
CA LYS A 108 7.49 -7.67 -0.79
C LYS A 108 6.57 -6.47 -0.60
N VAL A 109 5.58 -6.59 0.29
CA VAL A 109 4.71 -5.48 0.69
C VAL A 109 5.56 -4.38 1.29
N ILE A 110 5.45 -3.18 0.73
CA ILE A 110 5.93 -1.96 1.35
C ILE A 110 4.86 -1.56 2.36
N TYR A 111 5.25 -1.04 3.51
CA TYR A 111 4.37 -0.41 4.49
C TYR A 111 4.88 1.02 4.74
N ASP A 112 4.04 1.88 5.32
CA ASP A 112 4.44 3.25 5.69
C ASP A 112 5.70 3.27 6.56
N LEU A 113 5.84 2.31 7.48
CA LEU A 113 7.04 2.21 8.32
C LEU A 113 8.33 2.01 7.51
N ASN A 114 8.26 1.49 6.28
CA ASN A 114 9.43 1.32 5.42
C ASN A 114 9.86 2.63 4.74
N ILE A 115 8.99 3.63 4.67
CA ILE A 115 9.25 4.88 3.96
C ILE A 115 9.25 6.12 4.88
N ASN A 116 8.61 6.03 6.05
CA ASN A 116 8.44 7.15 6.97
C ASN A 116 9.63 7.30 7.91
N ARG A 117 10.76 7.68 7.33
CA ARG A 117 11.92 8.14 8.09
C ARG A 117 11.59 9.42 8.84
N ARG A 118 11.91 9.46 10.13
CA ARG A 118 11.73 10.65 10.97
C ARG A 118 12.92 11.58 10.80
N GLN A 119 12.64 12.80 10.34
CA GLN A 119 13.65 13.87 10.30
C GLN A 119 14.25 14.13 11.67
N ASN A 120 15.51 14.54 11.71
CA ASN A 120 16.27 14.92 12.92
C ASN A 120 16.39 13.79 13.96
N THR A 121 16.46 12.53 13.50
CA THR A 121 16.69 11.35 14.35
C THR A 121 17.92 10.55 13.97
N LEU A 122 18.69 11.01 12.97
CA LEU A 122 19.93 10.37 12.57
C LEU A 122 20.96 10.52 13.70
N THR A 123 21.54 9.40 14.10
CA THR A 123 22.61 9.32 15.10
C THR A 123 23.49 8.11 14.80
N VAL A 124 24.42 7.78 15.68
CA VAL A 124 25.41 6.72 15.53
C VAL A 124 25.39 5.79 16.73
N LEU A 125 25.59 4.49 16.51
CA LEU A 125 25.80 3.52 17.58
C LEU A 125 27.16 3.73 18.25
N SER A 126 27.15 3.80 19.58
CA SER A 126 28.38 3.98 20.36
C SER A 126 29.23 2.70 20.42
N GLU A 127 28.61 1.52 20.32
CA GLU A 127 29.29 0.21 20.49
C GLU A 127 28.79 -0.82 19.46
N THR A 128 29.50 -1.94 19.36
CA THR A 128 29.08 -3.09 18.56
C THR A 128 28.09 -3.95 19.38
N TYR A 129 26.99 -4.34 18.75
CA TYR A 129 25.96 -5.19 19.34
C TYR A 129 25.77 -6.47 18.54
N THR A 130 25.55 -7.59 19.23
CA THR A 130 25.28 -8.88 18.59
C THR A 130 23.78 -9.09 18.38
N GLY A 131 23.43 -9.99 17.46
CA GLY A 131 22.08 -10.53 17.37
C GLY A 131 21.63 -11.08 18.75
N GLY A 132 20.39 -10.80 19.11
CA GLY A 132 19.82 -11.15 20.41
C GLY A 132 19.93 -10.06 21.49
N SER A 133 20.68 -8.97 21.26
CA SER A 133 20.66 -7.82 22.17
C SER A 133 19.32 -7.09 22.12
N ASP A 134 18.73 -6.79 23.28
CA ASP A 134 17.49 -5.99 23.40
C ASP A 134 17.76 -4.53 23.83
N ARG A 135 19.03 -4.16 23.94
CA ARG A 135 19.49 -2.82 24.28
C ARG A 135 20.63 -2.44 23.35
N ILE A 136 20.60 -1.20 22.89
CA ILE A 136 21.68 -0.54 22.16
C ILE A 136 21.96 0.83 22.81
N VAL A 137 23.13 1.41 22.53
CA VAL A 137 23.48 2.77 22.93
C VAL A 137 23.77 3.61 21.69
N VAL A 138 23.20 4.80 21.65
CA VAL A 138 23.42 5.80 20.60
C VAL A 138 23.89 7.12 21.19
N GLU A 139 24.58 7.92 20.38
CA GLU A 139 25.10 9.22 20.80
C GLU A 139 23.98 10.23 21.12
N ASP A 140 22.92 10.29 20.31
CA ASP A 140 21.80 11.21 20.52
C ASP A 140 20.45 10.59 20.13
N ALA A 141 19.58 10.44 21.13
CA ALA A 141 18.19 10.03 20.97
C ALA A 141 17.20 11.06 21.55
N SER A 142 17.60 12.32 21.70
CA SER A 142 16.79 13.38 22.31
C SER A 142 15.44 13.60 21.61
N ASN A 143 15.39 13.38 20.29
CA ASN A 143 14.17 13.48 19.48
C ASN A 143 13.46 12.15 19.25
N TRP A 144 13.93 11.06 19.86
CA TRP A 144 13.36 9.73 19.68
C TRP A 144 12.14 9.52 20.58
N LYS A 145 11.24 8.63 20.15
CA LYS A 145 10.03 8.27 20.92
C LYS A 145 9.80 6.76 20.89
N PRO A 146 9.25 6.18 21.99
CA PRO A 146 8.78 4.80 21.98
C PRO A 146 7.79 4.51 20.85
N GLY A 147 7.76 3.25 20.41
CA GLY A 147 6.91 2.74 19.32
C GLY A 147 7.50 2.87 17.92
N ALA A 148 8.50 3.74 17.70
CA ALA A 148 9.21 3.84 16.43
C ALA A 148 10.17 2.65 16.22
N ARG A 149 10.47 2.31 14.97
CA ARG A 149 11.51 1.33 14.61
C ARG A 149 12.81 2.02 14.20
N ILE A 150 13.91 1.28 14.23
CA ILE A 150 15.23 1.83 13.93
C ILE A 150 15.69 1.28 12.58
N ALA A 151 15.99 2.16 11.63
CA ALA A 151 16.68 1.81 10.40
C ALA A 151 18.18 1.75 10.63
N ILE A 152 18.81 0.72 10.08
CA ILE A 152 20.24 0.44 10.22
C ILE A 152 20.94 0.91 8.94
N ALA A 153 22.04 1.65 9.09
CA ALA A 153 22.82 2.21 7.99
C ALA A 153 21.98 2.95 6.92
N PRO A 154 21.10 3.90 7.30
CA PRO A 154 20.27 4.63 6.34
C PRO A 154 21.14 5.47 5.39
N ALA A 155 20.76 5.53 4.10
CA ALA A 155 21.39 6.43 3.15
C ALA A 155 20.96 7.89 3.41
N GLU A 156 21.87 8.86 3.27
CA GLU A 156 21.58 10.27 3.61
C GLU A 156 20.56 10.93 2.67
N ASP A 157 20.49 10.47 1.42
CA ASP A 157 19.63 10.98 0.36
C ASP A 157 18.27 10.26 0.25
N ASN A 158 17.98 9.33 1.17
CA ASN A 158 16.81 8.44 1.15
C ASN A 158 16.75 7.47 -0.06
N SER A 159 17.86 7.27 -0.79
CA SER A 159 17.92 6.31 -1.90
C SER A 159 17.72 4.85 -1.46
N ASP A 160 17.84 4.57 -0.16
CA ASP A 160 17.59 3.27 0.47
C ASP A 160 16.10 3.00 0.73
N LEU A 161 15.21 3.97 0.47
CA LEU A 161 13.77 3.75 0.62
C LEU A 161 13.22 2.88 -0.52
N PRO A 162 12.37 1.88 -0.22
CA PRO A 162 11.82 1.55 1.09
C PRO A 162 12.82 0.75 1.93
N CYS A 163 13.07 1.21 3.16
CA CYS A 163 13.98 0.57 4.09
C CYS A 163 13.31 -0.64 4.74
N PHE A 164 13.84 -1.83 4.44
CA PHE A 164 13.35 -3.10 4.98
C PHE A 164 14.19 -3.65 6.12
N ASP A 165 15.38 -3.10 6.31
CA ASP A 165 16.29 -3.46 7.40
C ASP A 165 15.99 -2.59 8.62
N LEU A 166 14.97 -3.02 9.36
CA LEU A 166 14.47 -2.32 10.54
C LEU A 166 14.62 -3.21 11.76
N ALA A 167 15.29 -2.70 12.78
CA ALA A 167 15.38 -3.33 14.08
C ALA A 167 14.02 -3.27 14.83
N GLY A 168 14.00 -3.83 16.05
CA GLY A 168 12.84 -3.81 16.93
C GLY A 168 12.32 -2.41 17.22
N SER A 169 11.05 -2.31 17.62
CA SER A 169 10.48 -1.04 18.07
C SER A 169 11.13 -0.58 19.37
N VAL A 170 11.34 0.73 19.52
CA VAL A 170 11.82 1.35 20.75
C VAL A 170 10.78 1.18 21.84
N ARG A 171 11.12 0.46 22.90
CA ARG A 171 10.32 0.29 24.12
C ARG A 171 10.52 1.46 25.08
N LYS A 172 11.80 1.79 25.33
CA LYS A 172 12.21 2.79 26.34
C LYS A 172 13.51 3.47 25.92
N LEU A 173 13.68 4.72 26.37
CA LEU A 173 14.88 5.53 26.21
C LEU A 173 15.35 5.97 27.60
N GLU A 174 16.65 5.91 27.86
CA GLU A 174 17.27 6.44 29.07
C GLU A 174 18.57 7.16 28.71
N GLN A 175 18.75 8.38 29.21
CA GLN A 175 19.98 9.14 29.02
C GLN A 175 20.97 8.84 30.16
N HIS A 176 22.20 8.48 29.81
CA HIS A 176 23.29 8.19 30.76
C HIS A 176 24.59 8.79 30.22
N GLU A 177 25.24 9.65 31.00
CA GLU A 177 26.58 10.21 30.69
C GLU A 177 26.71 10.82 29.28
N GLY A 178 25.65 11.46 28.78
CA GLY A 178 25.63 12.10 27.46
C GLY A 178 25.18 11.19 26.32
N ASN A 179 25.16 9.87 26.50
CA ASN A 179 24.62 8.90 25.54
C ASN A 179 23.19 8.47 25.90
N TRP A 180 22.54 7.79 24.97
CA TRP A 180 21.19 7.28 25.13
C TRP A 180 21.15 5.76 25.02
N SER A 181 20.73 5.10 26.10
CA SER A 181 20.36 3.69 26.07
C SER A 181 18.96 3.53 25.49
N VAL A 182 18.85 2.73 24.43
CA VAL A 182 17.62 2.44 23.72
C VAL A 182 17.27 0.97 23.95
N TYR A 183 16.12 0.72 24.57
CA TYR A 183 15.62 -0.62 24.81
C TYR A 183 14.61 -0.98 23.72
N LEU A 184 14.70 -2.19 23.19
CA LEU A 184 13.88 -2.68 22.09
C LEU A 184 12.80 -3.64 22.60
N GLU A 185 11.62 -3.61 21.96
CA GLU A 185 10.55 -4.58 22.23
C GLU A 185 10.93 -5.99 21.78
N ASN A 186 11.67 -6.08 20.67
CA ASN A 186 12.21 -7.33 20.16
C ASN A 186 13.72 -7.17 20.01
N PRO A 187 14.51 -8.19 20.40
CA PRO A 187 15.95 -8.16 20.22
C PRO A 187 16.39 -7.96 18.77
N LEU A 188 17.63 -7.48 18.59
CA LEU A 188 18.28 -7.41 17.29
C LEU A 188 18.31 -8.78 16.62
N LYS A 189 18.08 -8.80 15.30
CA LYS A 189 18.12 -10.05 14.52
C LYS A 189 19.51 -10.41 14.05
N THR A 190 20.37 -9.41 13.91
CA THR A 190 21.71 -9.49 13.34
C THR A 190 22.64 -8.58 14.13
N ASP A 191 23.93 -8.83 14.00
CA ASP A 191 24.96 -7.99 14.59
C ASP A 191 24.96 -6.59 13.92
N ILE A 192 25.33 -5.56 14.67
CA ILE A 192 25.49 -4.20 14.18
C ILE A 192 26.78 -3.61 14.77
N ALA A 193 27.67 -3.12 13.93
CA ALA A 193 28.96 -2.59 14.35
C ALA A 193 28.83 -1.20 15.01
N SER A 194 29.75 -0.89 15.94
CA SER A 194 29.98 0.48 16.42
C SER A 194 30.22 1.43 15.24
N GLY A 195 29.80 2.68 15.37
CA GLY A 195 29.92 3.68 14.31
C GLY A 195 28.84 3.58 13.22
N THR A 196 27.95 2.57 13.28
CA THR A 196 26.85 2.45 12.32
C THR A 196 25.83 3.57 12.54
N LYS A 197 25.51 4.31 11.48
CA LYS A 197 24.43 5.29 11.47
C LYS A 197 23.08 4.61 11.65
N VAL A 198 22.20 5.22 12.43
CA VAL A 198 20.83 4.74 12.66
C VAL A 198 19.85 5.92 12.71
N CYS A 199 18.60 5.70 12.31
CA CYS A 199 17.55 6.70 12.44
C CYS A 199 16.18 6.06 12.70
N LEU A 200 15.20 6.85 13.14
CA LEU A 200 13.86 6.33 13.39
C LEU A 200 12.99 6.26 12.13
N HIS A 201 12.18 5.21 12.08
CA HIS A 201 11.07 5.02 11.17
C HIS A 201 9.78 4.89 11.99
N VAL A 202 8.78 5.72 11.68
CA VAL A 202 7.56 5.83 12.49
C VAL A 202 6.39 5.17 11.76
N PRO A 203 5.68 4.20 12.40
CA PRO A 203 4.45 3.67 11.84
C PRO A 203 3.36 4.76 11.85
N THR A 204 2.66 4.93 10.73
CA THR A 204 1.53 5.88 10.61
C THR A 204 0.26 5.14 10.21
N THR A 205 0.17 4.65 8.97
CA THR A 205 -0.86 3.71 8.54
C THR A 205 -0.22 2.44 7.99
N SER A 206 -1.00 1.52 7.43
CA SER A 206 -0.47 0.27 6.87
C SER A 206 -0.36 0.31 5.35
N HIS A 207 -1.24 1.04 4.67
CA HIS A 207 -1.39 1.04 3.21
C HIS A 207 -1.69 2.45 2.74
N PHE A 208 -1.47 2.72 1.45
CA PHE A 208 -1.86 4.01 0.88
C PHE A 208 -3.36 4.02 0.60
N TYR A 209 -4.08 4.98 1.19
CA TYR A 209 -5.52 5.13 1.00
C TYR A 209 -5.82 6.42 0.24
N VAL A 210 -6.53 6.31 -0.88
CA VAL A 210 -7.07 7.45 -1.63
C VAL A 210 -8.32 8.02 -0.96
N CYS A 211 -9.00 7.20 -0.15
CA CYS A 211 -10.17 7.60 0.62
C CYS A 211 -10.19 6.86 1.96
N ALA A 212 -10.51 7.58 3.04
CA ALA A 212 -10.70 6.99 4.36
C ALA A 212 -11.76 7.78 5.15
N THR A 213 -13.03 7.51 4.87
CA THR A 213 -14.17 8.29 5.34
C THR A 213 -15.32 7.40 5.85
N LYS A 214 -16.33 8.01 6.48
CA LYS A 214 -17.56 7.33 6.88
C LYS A 214 -18.41 7.04 5.63
N ALA A 215 -18.90 5.80 5.50
CA ALA A 215 -19.76 5.41 4.39
C ALA A 215 -21.07 6.22 4.41
N PRO A 216 -21.50 6.81 3.27
CA PRO A 216 -22.72 7.60 3.19
C PRO A 216 -23.98 6.72 3.20
N SER A 217 -25.13 7.33 3.45
CA SER A 217 -26.44 6.64 3.38
C SER A 217 -26.98 6.53 1.95
N ASN A 218 -26.54 7.41 1.05
CA ASN A 218 -26.84 7.39 -0.38
C ASN A 218 -25.57 7.11 -1.17
N PHE A 219 -25.69 6.68 -2.43
CA PHE A 219 -24.50 6.55 -3.28
C PHE A 219 -23.83 7.91 -3.45
N GLU A 220 -22.59 8.01 -3.01
CA GLU A 220 -21.74 9.17 -3.24
C GLU A 220 -20.41 8.72 -3.87
N HIS A 221 -19.84 9.63 -4.67
CA HIS A 221 -18.58 9.38 -5.35
C HIS A 221 -17.40 9.62 -4.40
N PHE A 222 -16.48 8.67 -4.34
CA PHE A 222 -15.22 8.79 -3.63
C PHE A 222 -14.06 8.29 -4.47
N GLY A 223 -12.91 8.94 -4.34
CA GLY A 223 -11.70 8.56 -5.04
C GLY A 223 -10.56 9.53 -4.79
N GLY A 224 -9.42 9.24 -5.40
CA GLY A 224 -8.25 10.11 -5.32
C GLY A 224 -7.07 9.59 -6.13
N LYS A 225 -6.09 10.50 -6.32
CA LYS A 225 -4.81 10.19 -6.96
C LYS A 225 -4.03 9.18 -6.11
N ILE A 226 -3.49 8.15 -6.75
CA ILE A 226 -2.57 7.22 -6.11
C ILE A 226 -1.16 7.83 -6.12
N ASN A 227 -0.55 7.95 -4.94
CA ASN A 227 0.86 8.31 -4.83
C ASN A 227 1.69 7.04 -4.60
N TRP A 228 2.64 6.82 -5.50
CA TRP A 228 3.53 5.68 -5.41
C TRP A 228 4.60 5.90 -4.36
N TRP A 229 4.80 4.89 -3.53
CA TRP A 229 5.89 4.87 -2.58
C TRP A 229 7.22 4.63 -3.30
N PRO A 230 8.35 5.18 -2.78
CA PRO A 230 9.67 4.87 -3.30
C PRO A 230 9.87 3.37 -3.48
N GLY A 231 10.44 2.97 -4.62
CA GLY A 231 10.73 1.57 -4.96
C GLY A 231 9.51 0.68 -5.25
N ALA A 232 8.28 1.19 -5.22
CA ALA A 232 7.10 0.42 -5.61
C ALA A 232 7.16 0.07 -7.11
N LYS A 233 6.89 -1.19 -7.45
CA LYS A 233 6.87 -1.70 -8.84
C LYS A 233 5.52 -2.25 -9.25
N THR A 234 4.78 -2.78 -8.29
CA THR A 234 3.46 -3.34 -8.52
C THR A 234 2.53 -3.02 -7.37
N PHE A 235 1.22 -3.15 -7.59
CA PHE A 235 0.23 -2.89 -6.56
C PHE A 235 -1.01 -3.77 -6.69
N LYS A 236 -1.83 -3.80 -5.65
CA LYS A 236 -3.18 -4.36 -5.63
C LYS A 236 -4.15 -3.33 -5.07
N ILE A 237 -5.37 -3.30 -5.58
CA ILE A 237 -6.44 -2.46 -5.02
C ILE A 237 -6.96 -3.14 -3.74
N ILE A 238 -7.25 -2.34 -2.71
CA ILE A 238 -7.82 -2.79 -1.45
C ILE A 238 -9.03 -1.92 -1.07
N LEU A 239 -10.08 -2.58 -0.58
CA LEU A 239 -11.20 -1.95 0.10
C LEU A 239 -11.33 -2.57 1.51
N ILE A 240 -11.41 -1.72 2.53
CA ILE A 240 -11.56 -2.15 3.93
C ILE A 240 -12.85 -1.55 4.45
N SER A 241 -13.69 -2.39 5.08
CA SER A 241 -14.83 -1.94 5.86
C SER A 241 -15.18 -2.99 6.91
N ARG A 242 -15.56 -2.53 8.10
CA ARG A 242 -16.04 -3.40 9.19
C ARG A 242 -17.54 -3.66 9.13
N LYS A 243 -18.26 -2.87 8.32
CA LYS A 243 -19.70 -3.01 8.08
C LYS A 243 -19.96 -3.32 6.61
N PRO A 244 -21.11 -3.95 6.29
CA PRO A 244 -21.47 -4.20 4.91
C PRO A 244 -21.53 -2.89 4.09
N LEU A 245 -20.99 -2.94 2.89
CA LEU A 245 -20.83 -1.80 2.00
C LEU A 245 -21.26 -2.16 0.59
N GLU A 246 -22.07 -1.31 -0.01
CA GLU A 246 -22.44 -1.39 -1.41
C GLU A 246 -21.54 -0.46 -2.23
N PHE A 247 -21.11 -0.91 -3.40
CA PHE A 247 -20.35 -0.10 -4.33
C PHE A 247 -20.60 -0.45 -5.78
N LYS A 248 -20.42 0.55 -6.65
CA LYS A 248 -20.55 0.41 -8.11
C LYS A 248 -19.61 1.40 -8.79
N ASN A 249 -19.43 1.22 -10.10
CA ASN A 249 -18.58 2.09 -10.91
C ASN A 249 -17.15 2.25 -10.35
N LEU A 250 -16.65 1.25 -9.63
CA LEU A 250 -15.29 1.22 -9.12
C LEU A 250 -14.34 1.01 -10.28
N LYS A 251 -13.39 1.93 -10.44
CA LYS A 251 -12.44 1.92 -11.54
C LYS A 251 -11.11 2.52 -11.16
N LEU A 252 -10.11 2.08 -11.89
CA LEU A 252 -8.77 2.65 -11.92
C LEU A 252 -8.56 3.28 -13.30
N GLU A 253 -8.34 4.59 -13.31
CA GLU A 253 -8.06 5.36 -14.52
C GLU A 253 -6.55 5.66 -14.57
N ILE A 254 -5.92 5.33 -15.70
CA ILE A 254 -4.53 5.64 -16.00
C ILE A 254 -4.54 6.85 -16.93
N MET A 255 -3.90 7.92 -16.52
CA MET A 255 -3.94 9.22 -17.18
C MET A 255 -2.55 9.60 -17.66
N GLU A 256 -2.50 10.57 -18.59
CA GLU A 256 -1.25 11.24 -18.89
C GLU A 256 -0.64 11.82 -17.61
N GLY A 257 0.67 11.58 -17.40
CA GLY A 257 1.39 12.13 -16.27
C GLY A 257 1.59 13.64 -16.42
N ASP A 258 1.82 14.31 -15.28
CA ASP A 258 2.30 15.68 -15.26
C ASP A 258 3.65 15.77 -16.02
N LYS A 259 3.76 16.70 -16.98
CA LYS A 259 5.00 16.97 -17.73
C LYS A 259 6.01 17.76 -16.90
#